data_AF-A0A511Z057-F1
#
_entry.id   AF-A0A511Z057-F1
#
_cell.length_a   1.000
_cell.length_b   1.000
_cell.length_c   1.000
_cell.angle_alpha   90.00
_cell.angle_beta   90.00
_cell.angle_gamma   90.00
#
_symmetry.space_group_name_H-M   'P 1'
#
loop_
_entity.id
_entity.type
_entity.pdbx_description
1 polymer ?
#
loop_
_entity_poly.entity_id
_entity_poly.type
_entity_poly.pdbx_seq_one_letter_code
_entity_poly.pdbx_strand_id
1 'polypeptide(L)'
;MARSRGPAAWPGGGSRPRVTASLAWFLVTTADAAPVRVRLDLSYDGTGFAGWATQPGLRTVQGTLEAALGTVLRHPDPRLTVAGRTDAGVHARGQVAHLDLPADVWQAVRGRMAGSPGEVLVRRLAGVLPPDVVVHRAAPAPPGFDARFSPLWRRYAYRIVDDLTRVDPLRRAHVVRHRVPLDAEAMARAAAPLVGLHDFLAFCKPRPEATTVRTLQVLDVVRPTDGADADLVVVTVQADAFCHTMVRSLVGALTVVGEGRKPETWPAELLASRVRASAVAPAHGLTLEQIAYPDDAELAARAEATRARRAPLPPGARADVEDPDAGA
;
A
#
# COMPACT_ATOMS: atom_id res chain seq x y z
N MET A 1 27.54 5.30 100.76
CA MET A 1 28.66 6.26 100.87
C MET A 1 28.95 6.76 99.47
N ALA A 2 28.41 7.92 99.06
CA ALA A 2 29.07 9.23 99.11
C ALA A 2 30.46 9.20 98.41
N ARG A 3 30.84 10.03 97.44
CA ARG A 3 30.31 11.29 96.90
C ARG A 3 31.17 11.63 95.66
N SER A 4 30.52 12.07 94.57
CA SER A 4 30.83 13.25 93.73
C SER A 4 32.27 13.65 93.36
N ARG A 5 32.50 13.94 92.06
CA ARG A 5 32.86 15.27 91.51
C ARG A 5 33.04 15.16 89.98
N GLY A 6 32.22 15.89 89.20
CA GLY A 6 32.55 16.28 87.81
C GLY A 6 33.34 17.60 87.82
N PRO A 7 33.30 18.43 86.75
CA PRO A 7 33.19 18.13 85.32
C PRO A 7 34.40 18.71 84.54
N ALA A 8 34.61 18.32 83.28
CA ALA A 8 35.54 19.03 82.39
C ALA A 8 34.86 19.34 81.05
N ALA A 9 34.72 20.63 80.79
CA ALA A 9 34.15 21.22 79.59
C ALA A 9 35.09 21.02 78.38
N TRP A 10 34.49 20.74 77.22
CA TRP A 10 35.14 20.82 75.91
C TRP A 10 34.61 22.06 75.17
N PRO A 11 35.46 22.83 74.47
CA PRO A 11 35.02 24.02 73.77
C PRO A 11 34.56 23.72 72.34
N GLY A 12 33.76 24.63 71.80
CA GLY A 12 33.96 25.08 70.42
C GLY A 12 33.02 24.47 69.38
N GLY A 13 32.08 25.30 68.95
CA GLY A 13 31.23 25.08 67.78
C GLY A 13 31.99 24.77 66.50
N GLY A 14 31.41 23.88 65.72
CA GLY A 14 31.75 23.62 64.33
C GLY A 14 30.49 23.14 63.63
N SER A 15 29.82 24.05 62.91
CA SER A 15 28.62 23.76 62.14
C SER A 15 28.90 22.68 61.10
N ARG A 16 28.33 21.48 61.28
CA ARG A 16 28.30 20.46 60.24
C ARG A 16 27.13 20.77 59.30
N PRO A 17 27.35 20.93 57.98
CA PRO A 17 26.24 21.08 57.06
C PRO A 17 25.49 19.74 57.00
N ARG A 18 24.17 19.80 57.25
CA ARG A 18 23.24 18.72 56.95
C ARG A 18 23.25 18.50 55.44
N VAL A 19 23.86 17.41 54.99
CA VAL A 19 23.69 16.93 53.62
C VAL A 19 22.31 16.28 53.56
N THR A 20 21.30 17.08 53.22
CA THR A 20 20.00 16.59 52.78
C THR A 20 20.21 15.88 51.44
N ALA A 21 20.16 14.55 51.44
CA ALA A 21 20.06 13.76 50.23
C ALA A 21 18.69 14.04 49.60
N SER A 22 18.65 15.07 48.74
CA SER A 22 17.48 15.37 47.93
C SER A 22 17.38 14.32 46.81
N LEU A 23 16.22 13.68 46.74
CA LEU A 23 15.78 12.83 45.64
C LEU A 23 15.82 13.64 44.34
N ALA A 24 16.87 13.46 43.55
CA ALA A 24 16.88 13.82 42.14
C ALA A 24 16.92 12.52 41.34
N TRP A 25 15.73 11.96 41.08
CA TRP A 25 15.56 11.02 39.98
C TRP A 25 16.01 11.77 38.72
N PHE A 26 17.06 11.28 38.06
CA PHE A 26 17.40 11.69 36.71
C PHE A 26 16.21 11.32 35.80
N LEU A 27 15.27 12.24 35.64
CA LEU A 27 14.50 12.32 34.41
C LEU A 27 15.50 12.72 33.33
N VAL A 28 16.12 11.72 32.71
CA VAL A 28 16.57 11.90 31.32
C VAL A 28 15.29 12.12 30.54
N THR A 29 14.93 13.38 30.36
CA THR A 29 13.96 13.80 29.36
C THR A 29 14.54 13.35 28.02
N THR A 30 14.12 12.20 27.51
CA THR A 30 14.38 11.81 26.11
C THR A 30 13.57 12.75 25.22
N ALA A 31 14.05 13.98 25.08
CA ALA A 31 13.56 14.93 24.11
C ALA A 31 14.26 14.68 22.76
N ASP A 32 13.47 14.70 21.69
CA ASP A 32 13.85 15.08 20.32
C ASP A 32 14.65 14.13 19.42
N ALA A 33 14.52 12.80 19.57
CA ALA A 33 14.86 11.94 18.43
C ALA A 33 13.74 12.01 17.37
N ALA A 34 14.07 12.45 16.15
CA ALA A 34 13.13 12.47 15.03
C ALA A 34 12.49 11.08 14.81
N PRO A 35 11.19 11.01 14.47
CA PRO A 35 10.53 9.73 14.25
C PRO A 35 11.18 8.98 13.08
N VAL A 36 11.27 7.67 13.22
CA VAL A 36 11.73 6.77 12.16
C VAL A 36 10.52 6.40 11.31
N ARG A 37 10.54 6.80 10.03
CA ARG A 37 9.60 6.27 9.04
C ARG A 37 10.00 4.84 8.72
N VAL A 38 9.13 3.88 8.97
CA VAL A 38 9.38 2.47 8.66
C VAL A 38 8.55 2.09 7.44
N ARG A 39 9.22 1.66 6.38
CA ARG A 39 8.61 1.05 5.19
C ARG A 39 8.35 -0.43 5.45
N LEU A 40 7.15 -0.87 5.08
CA LEU A 40 6.73 -2.26 5.09
C LEU A 40 6.44 -2.70 3.65
N ASP A 41 7.04 -3.81 3.23
CA ASP A 41 6.67 -4.52 1.99
C ASP A 41 5.89 -5.78 2.37
N LEU A 42 4.71 -5.98 1.78
CA LEU A 42 3.76 -6.99 2.23
C LEU A 42 2.89 -7.56 1.10
N SER A 43 2.31 -8.73 1.36
CA SER A 43 1.31 -9.37 0.51
C SER A 43 0.10 -9.82 1.34
N TYR A 44 -1.05 -9.96 0.69
CA TYR A 44 -2.24 -10.54 1.31
C TYR A 44 -3.16 -11.19 0.31
N ASP A 45 -3.84 -12.24 0.77
CA ASP A 45 -5.02 -12.77 0.11
C ASP A 45 -6.24 -11.93 0.54
N GLY A 46 -6.80 -11.16 -0.40
CA GLY A 46 -7.94 -10.29 -0.15
C GLY A 46 -9.28 -10.99 0.10
N THR A 47 -9.39 -12.30 -0.08
CA THR A 47 -10.66 -13.06 -0.07
C THR A 47 -11.48 -12.80 1.20
N GLY A 48 -10.83 -12.82 2.36
CA GLY A 48 -11.47 -12.67 3.67
C GLY A 48 -11.53 -11.24 4.21
N PHE A 49 -11.26 -10.23 3.38
CA PHE A 49 -11.18 -8.83 3.81
C PHE A 49 -12.22 -7.94 3.12
N ALA A 50 -12.78 -7.00 3.88
CA ALA A 50 -13.62 -5.90 3.39
C ALA A 50 -12.80 -4.77 2.72
N GLY A 51 -11.65 -5.14 2.13
CA GLY A 51 -10.69 -4.25 1.50
C GLY A 51 -9.56 -3.83 2.43
N TRP A 52 -8.76 -2.88 1.95
CA TRP A 52 -7.62 -2.37 2.71
C TRP A 52 -8.06 -1.57 3.95
N ALA A 53 -8.87 -0.53 3.75
CA ALA A 53 -9.03 0.54 4.74
C ALA A 53 -9.95 0.13 5.90
N THR A 54 -9.53 0.46 7.12
CA THR A 54 -10.28 0.21 8.36
C THR A 54 -11.70 0.77 8.28
N GLN A 55 -12.66 -0.06 8.65
CA GLN A 55 -14.09 0.24 8.67
C GLN A 55 -14.71 -0.36 9.94
N PRO A 56 -15.64 0.33 10.62
CA PRO A 56 -16.28 -0.18 11.83
C PRO A 56 -16.92 -1.56 11.61
N GLY A 57 -16.61 -2.51 12.49
CA GLY A 57 -17.20 -3.85 12.49
C GLY A 57 -16.75 -4.78 11.35
N LEU A 58 -15.81 -4.36 10.50
CA LEU A 58 -15.37 -5.15 9.34
C LEU A 58 -13.88 -5.55 9.46
N ARG A 59 -13.58 -6.79 9.08
CA ARG A 59 -12.19 -7.26 8.97
C ARG A 59 -11.54 -6.65 7.73
N THR A 60 -10.46 -5.90 7.93
CA THR A 60 -9.73 -5.17 6.89
C THR A 60 -8.23 -5.42 7.02
N VAL A 61 -7.49 -5.26 5.93
CA VAL A 61 -6.03 -5.50 5.93
C VAL A 61 -5.33 -4.49 6.85
N GLN A 62 -5.70 -3.21 6.74
CA GLN A 62 -5.15 -2.14 7.58
C GLN A 62 -5.41 -2.40 9.06
N GLY A 63 -6.66 -2.65 9.46
CA GLY A 63 -6.98 -2.89 10.87
C GLY A 63 -6.27 -4.12 11.44
N THR A 64 -6.11 -5.17 10.63
CA THR A 64 -5.37 -6.38 11.01
C THR A 64 -3.88 -6.09 11.23
N LEU A 65 -3.25 -5.36 10.32
CA LEU A 65 -1.84 -4.96 10.44
C LEU A 65 -1.63 -4.01 11.62
N GLU A 66 -2.47 -2.98 11.78
CA GLU A 66 -2.37 -2.00 12.87
C GLU A 66 -2.54 -2.66 14.24
N ALA A 67 -3.48 -3.61 14.39
CA ALA A 67 -3.63 -4.38 15.62
C ALA A 67 -2.40 -5.26 15.94
N ALA A 68 -1.85 -5.94 14.92
CA ALA A 68 -0.62 -6.73 15.05
C ALA A 68 0.59 -5.87 15.40
N LEU A 69 0.74 -4.72 14.73
CA LEU A 69 1.78 -3.73 15.00
C LEU A 69 1.66 -3.19 16.43
N GLY A 70 0.45 -2.85 16.89
CA GLY A 70 0.23 -2.35 18.25
C GLY A 70 0.63 -3.38 19.31
N THR A 71 0.32 -4.65 19.06
CA THR A 71 0.72 -5.77 19.93
C THR A 71 2.23 -5.96 19.97
N VAL A 72 2.88 -5.98 18.80
CA VAL A 72 4.32 -6.28 18.65
C VAL A 72 5.19 -5.13 19.14
N LEU A 73 4.81 -3.89 18.81
CA LEU A 73 5.56 -2.68 19.16
C LEU A 73 5.25 -2.19 20.58
N ARG A 74 4.15 -2.67 21.21
CA ARG A 74 3.62 -2.13 22.46
C ARG A 74 3.41 -0.61 22.40
N HIS A 75 3.07 -0.13 21.20
CA HIS A 75 2.86 1.27 20.92
C HIS A 75 1.36 1.47 20.67
N PRO A 76 0.72 2.42 21.37
CA PRO A 76 -0.68 2.70 21.10
C PRO A 76 -0.86 3.16 19.66
N ASP A 77 -1.82 2.53 18.98
CA ASP A 77 -2.46 3.10 17.81
C ASP A 77 -1.54 3.38 16.58
N PRO A 78 -0.71 2.41 16.13
CA PRO A 78 0.12 2.61 14.94
C PRO A 78 -0.75 2.91 13.72
N ARG A 79 -0.40 3.95 12.96
CA ARG A 79 -1.16 4.42 11.79
C ARG A 79 -0.40 4.15 10.51
N LEU A 80 -1.00 3.38 9.61
CA LEU A 80 -0.42 3.06 8.31
C LEU A 80 -0.87 4.04 7.23
N THR A 81 0.10 4.48 6.43
CA THR A 81 -0.12 5.07 5.11
C THR A 81 0.23 4.04 4.04
N VAL A 82 -0.74 3.69 3.19
CA VAL A 82 -0.58 2.68 2.14
C VAL A 82 -0.35 3.30 0.76
N ALA A 83 0.38 2.59 -0.08
CA ALA A 83 0.63 3.00 -1.46
C ALA A 83 -0.61 3.02 -2.35
N GLY A 84 -1.53 2.09 -2.16
CA GLY A 84 -2.83 2.09 -2.84
C GLY A 84 -3.83 1.24 -2.08
N ARG A 85 -5.03 1.77 -1.84
CA ARG A 85 -6.11 0.99 -1.23
C ARG A 85 -6.63 -0.02 -2.26
N THR A 86 -6.84 -1.25 -1.83
CA THR A 86 -7.55 -2.27 -2.61
C THR A 86 -9.00 -2.42 -2.12
N ASP A 87 -9.90 -2.76 -3.05
CA ASP A 87 -11.31 -3.05 -2.75
C ASP A 87 -11.45 -4.40 -2.00
N ALA A 88 -12.64 -4.68 -1.46
CA ALA A 88 -12.96 -5.98 -0.87
C ALA A 88 -12.75 -7.12 -1.89
N GLY A 89 -12.09 -8.18 -1.46
CA GLY A 89 -11.77 -9.34 -2.30
C GLY A 89 -10.60 -9.17 -3.27
N VAL A 90 -9.94 -8.01 -3.33
CA VAL A 90 -8.76 -7.79 -4.19
C VAL A 90 -7.48 -8.18 -3.43
N HIS A 91 -6.60 -8.93 -4.08
CA HIS A 91 -5.34 -9.41 -3.48
C HIS A 91 -4.18 -8.43 -3.72
N ALA A 92 -3.08 -8.63 -2.99
CA ALA A 92 -1.81 -7.97 -3.29
C ALA A 92 -0.64 -8.91 -3.10
N ARG A 93 0.25 -8.94 -4.09
CA ARG A 93 1.56 -9.60 -4.03
C ARG A 93 2.67 -8.65 -3.61
N GLY A 94 2.57 -7.38 -4.01
CA GLY A 94 3.58 -6.34 -3.76
C GLY A 94 2.96 -5.04 -3.24
N GLN A 95 2.24 -5.09 -2.12
CA GLN A 95 1.74 -3.88 -1.45
C GLN A 95 2.84 -3.25 -0.60
N VAL A 96 2.82 -1.92 -0.51
CA VAL A 96 3.75 -1.15 0.30
C VAL A 96 2.98 -0.22 1.23
N ALA A 97 3.42 -0.16 2.49
CA ALA A 97 2.91 0.78 3.48
C ALA A 97 4.05 1.41 4.27
N HIS A 98 3.78 2.49 4.98
CA HIS A 98 4.67 2.99 6.01
C HIS A 98 3.92 3.47 7.23
N LEU A 99 4.66 3.61 8.32
CA LEU A 99 4.26 4.28 9.55
C LEU A 99 5.45 5.02 10.13
N ASP A 100 5.19 6.06 10.89
CA ASP A 100 6.20 6.81 11.63
C ASP A 100 6.21 6.34 13.08
N LEU A 101 7.38 5.98 13.61
CA LEU A 101 7.55 5.49 14.98
C LEU A 101 8.54 6.37 15.74
N PRO A 102 8.33 6.62 17.04
CA PRO A 102 9.38 7.14 17.90
C PRO A 102 10.64 6.27 17.82
N ALA A 103 11.82 6.90 17.83
CA ALA A 103 13.08 6.17 17.63
C ALA A 103 13.33 5.12 18.72
N ASP A 104 12.94 5.41 19.96
CA ASP A 104 13.00 4.49 21.09
C ASP A 104 12.08 3.27 20.88
N VAL A 105 10.85 3.47 20.41
CA VAL A 105 9.92 2.39 20.06
C VAL A 105 10.49 1.51 18.95
N TRP A 106 11.06 2.12 17.91
CA TRP A 106 11.69 1.38 16.82
C TRP A 106 12.86 0.53 17.32
N GLN A 107 13.76 1.08 18.13
CA GLN A 107 14.89 0.31 18.67
C GLN A 107 14.43 -0.77 19.67
N ALA A 108 13.41 -0.49 20.47
CA ALA A 108 12.90 -1.41 21.49
C ALA A 108 12.28 -2.69 20.92
N VAL A 109 11.78 -2.69 19.67
CA VAL A 109 11.18 -3.89 19.04
C VAL A 109 12.13 -5.09 19.01
N ARG A 110 13.44 -4.82 18.93
CA ARG A 110 14.48 -5.84 18.97
C ARG A 110 14.40 -6.64 20.27
N GLY A 111 14.19 -5.96 21.40
CA GLY A 111 14.29 -6.55 22.73
C GLY A 111 15.62 -7.28 22.91
N ARG A 112 15.58 -8.56 23.30
CA ARG A 112 16.77 -9.41 23.48
C ARG A 112 17.17 -10.19 22.22
N MET A 113 16.49 -10.00 21.09
CA MET A 113 16.68 -10.82 19.91
C MET A 113 17.88 -10.42 19.05
N ALA A 114 18.49 -11.43 18.42
CA ALA A 114 19.36 -11.34 17.24
C ALA A 114 18.77 -10.47 16.11
N GLY A 115 19.56 -9.63 15.45
CA GLY A 115 19.21 -8.93 14.20
C GLY A 115 18.87 -7.44 14.36
N SER A 116 18.68 -6.79 13.21
CA SER A 116 18.19 -5.41 13.12
C SER A 116 16.74 -5.31 13.63
N PRO A 117 16.29 -4.10 14.06
CA PRO A 117 14.89 -3.89 14.42
C PRO A 117 13.88 -4.35 13.36
N GLY A 118 14.20 -4.15 12.08
CA GLY A 118 13.35 -4.54 10.95
C GLY A 118 13.17 -6.05 10.82
N GLU A 119 14.27 -6.81 10.86
CA GLU A 119 14.22 -8.29 10.81
C GLU A 119 13.45 -8.86 12.00
N VAL A 120 13.64 -8.29 13.19
CA VAL A 120 12.91 -8.70 14.39
C VAL A 120 11.42 -8.36 14.27
N LEU A 121 11.07 -7.18 13.77
CA LEU A 121 9.69 -6.78 13.55
C LEU A 121 8.98 -7.75 12.59
N VAL A 122 9.60 -8.08 11.45
CA VAL A 122 9.06 -9.05 10.49
C VAL A 122 8.80 -10.40 11.17
N ARG A 123 9.78 -10.95 11.90
CA ARG A 123 9.60 -12.23 12.59
C ARG A 123 8.48 -12.20 13.63
N ARG A 124 8.38 -11.11 14.41
CA ARG A 124 7.32 -10.97 15.43
C ARG A 124 5.95 -10.85 14.79
N LEU A 125 5.84 -10.07 13.70
CA LEU A 125 4.59 -9.95 12.93
C LEU A 125 4.16 -11.29 12.34
N ALA A 126 5.09 -12.08 11.79
CA ALA A 126 4.78 -13.41 11.27
C ALA A 126 4.20 -14.35 12.34
N GLY A 127 4.51 -14.13 13.63
CA GLY A 127 3.95 -14.92 14.74
C GLY A 127 2.56 -14.48 15.21
N VAL A 128 2.08 -13.30 14.83
CA VAL A 128 0.77 -12.75 15.29
C VAL A 128 -0.21 -12.46 14.16
N LEU A 129 0.28 -12.30 12.93
CA LEU A 129 -0.57 -12.07 11.77
C LEU A 129 -1.29 -13.35 11.36
N PRO A 130 -2.52 -13.24 10.85
CA PRO A 130 -3.20 -14.37 10.22
C PRO A 130 -2.47 -14.78 8.93
N PRO A 131 -2.64 -16.03 8.46
CA PRO A 131 -1.86 -16.57 7.33
C PRO A 131 -2.17 -15.89 5.98
N ASP A 132 -3.26 -15.13 5.89
CA ASP A 132 -3.66 -14.38 4.71
C ASP A 132 -3.03 -12.98 4.62
N VAL A 133 -2.12 -12.61 5.54
CA VAL A 133 -1.32 -11.38 5.51
C VAL A 133 0.12 -11.67 5.89
N VAL A 134 1.08 -11.31 5.03
CA VAL A 134 2.50 -11.52 5.27
C VAL A 134 3.25 -10.21 5.05
N VAL A 135 4.06 -9.81 6.05
CA VAL A 135 5.04 -8.74 5.90
C VAL A 135 6.39 -9.37 5.58
N HIS A 136 6.94 -9.05 4.41
CA HIS A 136 8.19 -9.63 3.90
C HIS A 136 9.41 -8.83 4.36
N ARG A 137 9.26 -7.52 4.50
CA ARG A 137 10.34 -6.61 4.87
C ARG A 137 9.80 -5.46 5.72
N ALA A 138 10.59 -5.08 6.71
CA ALA A 138 10.45 -3.83 7.44
C ALA A 138 11.82 -3.15 7.54
N ALA A 139 11.91 -1.87 7.19
CA ALA A 139 13.16 -1.12 7.24
C ALA A 139 12.91 0.38 7.43
N PRO A 140 13.86 1.15 7.98
CA PRO A 140 13.81 2.60 7.90
C PRO A 140 13.70 3.02 6.43
N ALA A 141 12.76 3.91 6.13
CA ALA A 141 12.57 4.44 4.80
C ALA A 141 13.58 5.55 4.52
N PRO A 142 14.03 5.72 3.28
CA PRO A 142 14.84 6.86 2.88
C PRO A 142 14.13 8.20 3.16
N PRO A 143 14.87 9.29 3.36
CA PRO A 143 14.29 10.62 3.51
C PRO A 143 13.31 10.96 2.38
N GLY A 144 12.18 11.57 2.71
CA GLY A 144 11.16 11.96 1.73
C GLY A 144 10.26 10.82 1.22
N PHE A 145 10.54 9.56 1.57
CA PHE A 145 9.68 8.43 1.18
C PHE A 145 8.25 8.61 1.70
N ASP A 146 7.28 8.52 0.80
CA ASP A 146 5.87 8.41 1.14
C ASP A 146 5.26 7.26 0.34
N ALA A 147 4.79 6.21 1.03
CA ALA A 147 4.24 5.04 0.36
C ALA A 147 3.14 5.41 -0.65
N ARG A 148 2.30 6.41 -0.36
CA ARG A 148 1.17 6.86 -1.17
C ARG A 148 1.56 7.83 -2.27
N PHE A 149 2.45 8.78 -1.99
CA PHE A 149 2.69 9.89 -2.91
C PHE A 149 4.00 9.77 -3.70
N SER A 150 4.97 9.00 -3.22
CA SER A 150 6.23 8.77 -3.93
C SER A 150 6.19 7.76 -5.08
N PRO A 151 5.20 6.85 -5.26
CA PRO A 151 5.30 5.90 -6.37
C PRO A 151 5.29 6.55 -7.76
N LEU A 152 6.06 5.96 -8.66
CA LEU A 152 6.02 6.22 -10.10
C LEU A 152 4.78 5.58 -10.70
N TRP A 153 4.50 4.33 -10.33
CA TRP A 153 3.37 3.57 -10.82
C TRP A 153 2.99 2.41 -9.91
N ARG A 154 1.78 1.88 -10.13
CA ARG A 154 1.32 0.60 -9.58
C ARG A 154 0.90 -0.29 -10.73
N ARG A 155 1.23 -1.58 -10.66
CA ARG A 155 0.88 -2.59 -11.66
C ARG A 155 -0.02 -3.65 -11.06
N TYR A 156 -1.13 -3.90 -11.75
CA TYR A 156 -2.09 -4.95 -11.44
C TYR A 156 -2.11 -5.99 -12.55
N ALA A 157 -2.45 -7.22 -12.19
CA ALA A 157 -2.83 -8.26 -13.13
C ALA A 157 -4.25 -8.73 -12.80
N TYR A 158 -5.05 -8.93 -13.84
CA TYR A 158 -6.38 -9.52 -13.75
C TYR A 158 -6.43 -10.81 -14.55
N ARG A 159 -6.90 -11.91 -13.94
CA ARG A 159 -6.87 -13.25 -14.55
C ARG A 159 -8.26 -13.80 -14.79
N ILE A 160 -8.49 -14.28 -16.01
CA ILE A 160 -9.76 -14.88 -16.44
C ILE A 160 -9.47 -16.24 -17.07
N VAL A 161 -10.25 -17.24 -16.68
CA VAL A 161 -10.38 -18.50 -17.40
C VAL A 161 -11.72 -18.53 -18.09
N ASP A 162 -11.72 -18.76 -19.40
CA ASP A 162 -12.90 -18.79 -20.27
C ASP A 162 -13.11 -20.16 -20.94
N ASP A 163 -12.13 -21.07 -20.86
CA ASP A 163 -12.32 -22.51 -21.08
C ASP A 163 -12.70 -23.19 -19.76
N LEU A 164 -13.98 -23.58 -19.65
CA LEU A 164 -14.51 -24.18 -18.43
C LEU A 164 -13.92 -25.54 -18.10
N THR A 165 -13.26 -26.21 -19.05
CA THR A 165 -12.58 -27.49 -18.82
C THR A 165 -11.20 -27.31 -18.19
N ARG A 166 -10.64 -26.10 -18.23
CA ARG A 166 -9.31 -25.73 -17.70
C ARG A 166 -9.36 -25.00 -16.36
N VAL A 167 -10.52 -24.95 -15.73
CA VAL A 167 -10.67 -24.28 -14.42
C VAL A 167 -9.88 -25.05 -13.35
N ASP A 168 -8.83 -24.43 -12.83
CA ASP A 168 -8.11 -24.93 -11.66
C ASP A 168 -8.87 -24.58 -10.36
N PRO A 169 -9.43 -25.56 -9.63
CA PRO A 169 -10.16 -25.29 -8.40
C PRO A 169 -9.28 -24.69 -7.29
N LEU A 170 -7.96 -24.89 -7.31
CA LEU A 170 -7.03 -24.32 -6.33
C LEU A 170 -6.78 -22.82 -6.56
N ARG A 171 -7.05 -22.32 -7.76
CA ARG A 171 -6.88 -20.92 -8.16
C ARG A 171 -8.18 -20.13 -8.22
N ARG A 172 -9.30 -20.73 -7.81
CA ARG A 172 -10.65 -20.11 -7.83
C ARG A 172 -10.76 -18.78 -7.07
N ALA A 173 -9.87 -18.54 -6.11
CA ALA A 173 -9.81 -17.30 -5.37
C ALA A 173 -9.06 -16.19 -6.12
N HIS A 174 -8.32 -16.50 -7.19
CA HIS A 174 -7.44 -15.57 -7.91
C HIS A 174 -7.74 -15.44 -9.41
N VAL A 175 -8.55 -16.36 -9.96
CA VAL A 175 -8.87 -16.45 -11.39
C VAL A 175 -10.38 -16.46 -11.55
N VAL A 176 -10.90 -15.51 -12.33
CA VAL A 176 -12.33 -15.42 -12.59
C VAL A 176 -12.73 -16.44 -13.64
N ARG A 177 -13.68 -17.30 -13.29
CA ARG A 177 -14.38 -18.13 -14.27
C ARG A 177 -15.33 -17.28 -15.09
N HIS A 178 -15.08 -17.19 -16.38
CA HIS A 178 -15.97 -16.60 -17.37
C HIS A 178 -16.59 -17.70 -18.24
N ARG A 179 -17.83 -17.50 -18.71
CA ARG A 179 -18.62 -18.58 -19.34
C ARG A 179 -18.51 -18.64 -20.85
N VAL A 180 -18.12 -17.53 -21.48
CA VAL A 180 -18.05 -17.38 -22.92
C VAL A 180 -16.57 -17.26 -23.30
N PRO A 181 -16.09 -17.92 -24.36
CA PRO A 181 -14.73 -17.68 -24.86
C PRO A 181 -14.49 -16.21 -25.18
N LEU A 182 -13.31 -15.70 -24.84
CA LEU A 182 -12.90 -14.32 -25.03
C LEU A 182 -11.86 -14.22 -26.14
N ASP A 183 -12.11 -13.33 -27.10
CA ASP A 183 -11.11 -12.88 -28.06
C ASP A 183 -10.14 -11.90 -27.37
N ALA A 184 -9.00 -12.44 -26.92
CA ALA A 184 -7.96 -11.65 -26.25
C ALA A 184 -7.32 -10.61 -27.19
N GLU A 185 -7.27 -10.87 -28.50
CA GLU A 185 -6.69 -9.93 -29.46
C GLU A 185 -7.63 -8.73 -29.70
N ALA A 186 -8.94 -8.98 -29.81
CA ALA A 186 -9.94 -7.90 -29.87
C ALA A 186 -9.92 -7.06 -28.58
N MET A 187 -9.77 -7.68 -27.42
CA MET A 187 -9.58 -6.98 -26.15
C MET A 187 -8.30 -6.12 -26.17
N ALA A 188 -7.18 -6.64 -26.68
CA ALA A 188 -5.93 -5.89 -26.78
C ALA A 188 -6.06 -4.67 -27.71
N ARG A 189 -6.69 -4.85 -28.88
CA ARG A 189 -6.97 -3.73 -29.81
C ARG A 189 -7.87 -2.67 -29.19
N ALA A 190 -8.88 -3.07 -28.42
CA ALA A 190 -9.78 -2.16 -27.72
C ALA A 190 -9.14 -1.45 -26.51
N ALA A 191 -8.08 -2.04 -25.95
CA ALA A 191 -7.30 -1.46 -24.85
C ALA A 191 -6.36 -0.34 -25.30
N ALA A 192 -5.76 -0.47 -26.49
CA ALA A 192 -4.71 0.45 -26.96
C ALA A 192 -5.08 1.95 -26.90
N PRO A 193 -6.29 2.39 -27.32
CA PRO A 193 -6.65 3.81 -27.27
C PRO A 193 -6.84 4.39 -25.87
N LEU A 194 -6.90 3.54 -24.84
CA LEU A 194 -7.08 3.96 -23.44
C LEU A 194 -5.77 4.32 -22.74
N VAL A 195 -4.62 3.95 -23.33
CA VAL A 195 -3.29 4.30 -22.83
C VAL A 195 -3.06 5.81 -22.99
N GLY A 196 -2.35 6.42 -22.04
CA GLY A 196 -2.07 7.85 -21.99
C GLY A 196 -2.81 8.59 -20.88
N LEU A 197 -2.76 9.93 -20.96
CA LEU A 197 -3.38 10.84 -20.01
C LEU A 197 -4.84 11.10 -20.37
N HIS A 198 -5.75 10.62 -19.52
CA HIS A 198 -7.20 10.74 -19.76
C HIS A 198 -7.97 11.05 -18.49
N ASP A 199 -9.19 11.56 -18.65
CA ASP A 199 -10.18 11.58 -17.59
C ASP A 199 -10.99 10.27 -17.59
N PHE A 200 -10.67 9.39 -16.65
CA PHE A 200 -11.29 8.07 -16.55
C PHE A 200 -12.66 8.04 -15.86
N LEU A 201 -13.37 9.17 -15.75
CA LEU A 201 -14.66 9.27 -15.05
C LEU A 201 -15.65 8.15 -15.44
N ALA A 202 -15.72 7.77 -16.72
CA ALA A 202 -16.58 6.68 -17.20
C ALA A 202 -16.25 5.28 -16.62
N PHE A 203 -15.05 5.11 -16.06
CA PHE A 203 -14.55 3.89 -15.43
C PHE A 203 -14.40 4.02 -13.90
N CYS A 204 -14.55 5.23 -13.35
CA CYS A 204 -14.37 5.52 -11.94
C CYS A 204 -15.70 5.55 -11.18
N LYS A 205 -15.67 5.16 -9.91
CA LYS A 205 -16.63 5.68 -8.93
C LYS A 205 -16.08 7.00 -8.37
N PRO A 206 -16.67 8.17 -8.69
CA PRO A 206 -16.12 9.46 -8.29
C PRO A 206 -16.11 9.63 -6.76
N ARG A 207 -15.16 10.45 -6.28
CA ARG A 207 -15.08 10.91 -4.89
C ARG A 207 -14.94 12.44 -4.92
N PRO A 208 -15.65 13.20 -4.08
CA PRO A 208 -15.69 14.67 -4.18
C PRO A 208 -14.30 15.33 -4.13
N GLU A 209 -13.39 14.74 -3.36
CA GLU A 209 -12.05 15.24 -3.10
C GLU A 209 -10.93 14.64 -3.99
N ALA A 210 -11.28 13.90 -5.06
CA ALA A 210 -10.30 13.27 -5.95
C ALA A 210 -10.62 13.46 -7.43
N THR A 211 -9.58 13.75 -8.23
CA THR A 211 -9.70 13.78 -9.68
C THR A 211 -9.80 12.36 -10.24
N THR A 212 -10.37 12.22 -11.44
CA THR A 212 -10.40 11.00 -12.25
C THR A 212 -9.37 11.01 -13.39
N VAL A 213 -8.55 12.06 -13.45
CA VAL A 213 -7.48 12.23 -14.45
C VAL A 213 -6.26 11.39 -14.08
N ARG A 214 -5.89 10.42 -14.91
CA ARG A 214 -4.77 9.49 -14.70
C ARG A 214 -3.95 9.31 -15.96
N THR A 215 -2.69 8.93 -15.80
CA THR A 215 -1.84 8.47 -16.90
C THR A 215 -1.79 6.96 -16.85
N LEU A 216 -2.54 6.32 -17.73
CA LEU A 216 -2.48 4.88 -17.93
C LEU A 216 -1.25 4.58 -18.78
N GLN A 217 -0.25 3.93 -18.20
CA GLN A 217 1.03 3.66 -18.84
C GLN A 217 1.00 2.34 -19.62
N VAL A 218 0.34 1.33 -19.06
CA VAL A 218 0.17 0.01 -19.69
C VAL A 218 -1.26 -0.44 -19.51
N LEU A 219 -1.89 -0.90 -20.58
CA LEU A 219 -3.10 -1.70 -20.57
C LEU A 219 -2.94 -2.78 -21.63
N ASP A 220 -2.48 -3.94 -21.20
CA ASP A 220 -2.14 -5.06 -22.07
C ASP A 220 -3.07 -6.25 -21.81
N VAL A 221 -3.41 -6.98 -22.87
CA VAL A 221 -4.25 -8.17 -22.80
C VAL A 221 -3.58 -9.28 -23.58
N VAL A 222 -3.22 -10.34 -22.88
CA VAL A 222 -2.52 -11.48 -23.49
C VAL A 222 -3.17 -12.79 -23.08
N ARG A 223 -2.94 -13.82 -23.89
CA ARG A 223 -3.20 -15.22 -23.56
C ARG A 223 -1.90 -16.01 -23.65
N PRO A 224 -1.13 -16.12 -22.55
CA PRO A 224 0.12 -16.86 -22.54
C PRO A 224 -0.12 -18.33 -22.89
N THR A 225 0.82 -18.96 -23.59
CA THR A 225 0.77 -20.40 -23.92
C THR A 225 1.57 -21.26 -22.95
N ASP A 226 2.33 -20.64 -22.05
CA ASP A 226 3.15 -21.30 -21.04
C ASP A 226 3.15 -20.56 -19.70
N GLY A 227 3.85 -21.14 -18.72
CA GLY A 227 3.97 -20.57 -17.37
C GLY A 227 2.72 -20.74 -16.50
N ALA A 228 2.73 -20.04 -15.36
CA ALA A 228 1.66 -20.16 -14.36
C ALA A 228 0.31 -19.62 -14.83
N ASP A 229 0.30 -18.77 -15.86
CA ASP A 229 -0.92 -18.15 -16.40
C ASP A 229 -1.26 -18.67 -17.80
N ALA A 230 -0.71 -19.83 -18.20
CA ALA A 230 -1.00 -20.48 -19.47
C ALA A 230 -2.52 -20.64 -19.69
N ASP A 231 -2.96 -20.36 -20.92
CA ASP A 231 -4.34 -20.39 -21.40
C ASP A 231 -5.31 -19.41 -20.71
N LEU A 232 -4.87 -18.63 -19.73
CA LEU A 232 -5.68 -17.58 -19.12
C LEU A 232 -5.67 -16.32 -19.99
N VAL A 233 -6.77 -15.59 -20.01
CA VAL A 233 -6.74 -14.18 -20.42
C VAL A 233 -6.21 -13.36 -19.25
N VAL A 234 -5.07 -12.71 -19.45
CA VAL A 234 -4.40 -11.88 -18.46
C VAL A 234 -4.45 -10.42 -18.92
N VAL A 235 -5.07 -9.57 -18.11
CA VAL A 235 -5.08 -8.12 -18.31
C VAL A 235 -4.07 -7.48 -17.36
N THR A 236 -3.00 -6.91 -17.91
CA THR A 236 -2.00 -6.15 -17.14
C THR A 236 -2.32 -4.67 -17.20
N VAL A 237 -2.41 -4.02 -16.05
CA VAL A 237 -2.73 -2.60 -15.96
C VAL A 237 -1.71 -1.87 -15.11
N GLN A 238 -1.03 -0.89 -15.69
CA GLN A 238 -0.07 -0.03 -14.99
C GLN A 238 -0.44 1.43 -15.17
N ALA A 239 -0.51 2.17 -14.07
CA ALA A 239 -0.75 3.60 -14.09
C ALA A 239 -0.01 4.29 -12.95
N ASP A 240 0.15 5.59 -13.11
CA ASP A 240 0.68 6.46 -12.08
C ASP A 240 -0.17 6.44 -10.80
N ALA A 241 -1.49 6.41 -10.94
CA ALA A 241 -2.47 6.20 -9.89
C ALA A 241 -3.78 5.63 -10.48
N PHE A 242 -4.65 5.13 -9.61
CA PHE A 242 -5.97 4.62 -10.00
C PHE A 242 -7.07 5.36 -9.24
N CYS A 243 -8.21 5.57 -9.89
CA CYS A 243 -9.44 5.98 -9.20
C CYS A 243 -10.18 4.73 -8.67
N HIS A 244 -11.19 4.94 -7.83
CA HIS A 244 -11.98 3.84 -7.26
C HIS A 244 -12.67 3.05 -8.39
N THR A 245 -12.55 1.72 -8.32
CA THR A 245 -13.05 0.72 -9.29
C THR A 245 -12.43 0.76 -10.70
N MET A 246 -11.48 1.65 -10.99
CA MET A 246 -10.95 1.88 -12.35
C MET A 246 -10.57 0.59 -13.09
N VAL A 247 -9.66 -0.19 -12.51
CA VAL A 247 -9.09 -1.38 -13.16
C VAL A 247 -10.18 -2.41 -13.46
N ARG A 248 -11.10 -2.63 -12.52
CA ARG A 248 -12.19 -3.59 -12.67
C ARG A 248 -13.23 -3.12 -13.69
N SER A 249 -13.46 -1.83 -13.80
CA SER A 249 -14.32 -1.25 -14.84
C SER A 249 -13.68 -1.34 -16.23
N LEU A 250 -12.36 -1.11 -16.34
CA LEU A 250 -11.60 -1.30 -17.58
C LEU A 250 -11.69 -2.75 -18.03
N VAL A 251 -11.35 -3.70 -17.16
CA VAL A 251 -11.46 -5.13 -17.43
C VAL A 251 -12.88 -5.49 -17.85
N GLY A 252 -13.91 -5.03 -17.13
CA GLY A 252 -15.29 -5.34 -17.47
C GLY A 252 -15.72 -4.79 -18.84
N ALA A 253 -15.22 -3.63 -19.26
CA ALA A 253 -15.48 -3.10 -20.60
C ALA A 253 -14.74 -3.91 -21.68
N LEU A 254 -13.49 -4.31 -21.43
CA LEU A 254 -12.73 -5.15 -22.36
C LEU A 254 -13.38 -6.53 -22.49
N THR A 255 -13.84 -7.15 -21.40
CA THR A 255 -14.56 -8.44 -21.45
C THR A 255 -15.80 -8.36 -22.34
N VAL A 256 -16.55 -7.24 -22.32
CA VAL A 256 -17.71 -7.04 -23.21
C VAL A 256 -17.31 -7.05 -24.70
N VAL A 257 -16.13 -6.49 -25.03
CA VAL A 257 -15.57 -6.54 -26.38
C VAL A 257 -15.09 -7.96 -26.71
N GLY A 258 -14.38 -8.62 -25.81
CA GLY A 258 -13.90 -9.99 -25.99
C GLY A 258 -15.02 -11.01 -26.19
N GLU A 259 -16.22 -10.75 -25.63
CA GLU A 259 -17.44 -11.52 -25.89
C GLU A 259 -18.10 -11.20 -27.26
N GLY A 260 -17.60 -10.21 -28.00
CA GLY A 260 -18.18 -9.75 -29.28
C GLY A 260 -19.47 -8.92 -29.13
N ARG A 261 -19.85 -8.51 -27.92
CA ARG A 261 -21.09 -7.75 -27.66
C ARG A 261 -20.99 -6.26 -27.99
N LYS A 262 -19.77 -5.73 -28.10
CA LYS A 262 -19.47 -4.34 -28.46
C LYS A 262 -18.26 -4.30 -29.40
N PRO A 263 -18.20 -3.30 -30.30
CA PRO A 263 -17.04 -3.13 -31.17
C PRO A 263 -15.80 -2.70 -30.37
N GLU A 264 -14.62 -2.89 -30.95
CA GLU A 264 -13.32 -2.54 -30.35
C GLU A 264 -13.18 -1.03 -30.04
N THR A 265 -13.94 -0.17 -30.74
CA THR A 265 -13.95 1.28 -30.51
C THR A 265 -14.72 1.69 -29.24
N TRP A 266 -15.61 0.82 -28.75
CA TRP A 266 -16.57 1.18 -27.70
C TRP A 266 -15.93 1.60 -26.37
N PRO A 267 -14.84 0.99 -25.86
CA PRO A 267 -14.20 1.47 -24.63
C PRO A 267 -13.66 2.91 -24.76
N ALA A 268 -13.13 3.29 -25.93
CA ALA A 268 -12.65 4.63 -26.19
C ALA A 268 -13.81 5.65 -26.30
N GLU A 269 -14.90 5.26 -26.96
CA GLU A 269 -16.15 6.05 -26.99
C GLU A 269 -16.71 6.25 -25.57
N LEU A 270 -16.67 5.21 -24.74
CA LEU A 270 -17.10 5.26 -23.35
C LEU A 270 -16.25 6.23 -22.54
N LEU A 271 -14.92 6.18 -22.69
CA LEU A 271 -13.99 7.14 -22.08
C LEU A 271 -14.36 8.58 -22.45
N ALA A 272 -14.58 8.84 -23.74
CA ALA A 272 -14.93 10.16 -24.25
C ALA A 272 -16.30 10.65 -23.77
N SER A 273 -17.27 9.75 -23.60
CA SER A 273 -18.63 10.10 -23.16
C SER A 273 -18.69 10.65 -21.73
N ARG A 274 -17.71 10.28 -20.88
CA ARG A 274 -17.70 10.56 -19.44
C ARG A 274 -18.90 10.01 -18.67
N VAL A 275 -19.76 9.19 -19.30
CA VAL A 275 -20.93 8.56 -18.67
C VAL A 275 -20.54 7.15 -18.24
N ARG A 276 -20.80 6.82 -16.97
CA ARG A 276 -20.49 5.49 -16.46
C ARG A 276 -21.46 4.45 -17.01
N ALA A 277 -20.95 3.56 -17.87
CA ALA A 277 -21.72 2.45 -18.45
C ALA A 277 -20.97 1.11 -18.46
N SER A 278 -19.77 1.03 -17.87
CA SER A 278 -18.97 -0.20 -17.81
C SER A 278 -19.42 -1.12 -16.67
N ALA A 279 -19.46 -2.42 -16.96
CA ALA A 279 -19.60 -3.45 -15.93
C ALA A 279 -18.35 -3.47 -15.06
N VAL A 280 -18.50 -3.73 -13.75
CA VAL A 280 -17.37 -3.86 -12.83
C VAL A 280 -17.02 -5.33 -12.69
N ALA A 281 -15.84 -5.74 -13.15
CA ALA A 281 -15.37 -7.12 -13.08
C ALA A 281 -15.27 -7.62 -11.62
N PRO A 282 -15.42 -8.93 -11.35
CA PRO A 282 -15.27 -9.48 -10.00
C PRO A 282 -13.93 -9.13 -9.33
N ALA A 283 -13.91 -8.91 -8.01
CA ALA A 283 -12.71 -8.44 -7.32
C ALA A 283 -11.58 -9.49 -7.24
N HIS A 284 -11.94 -10.76 -7.06
CA HIS A 284 -11.00 -11.86 -6.81
C HIS A 284 -10.10 -12.19 -8.02
N GLY A 285 -10.41 -11.69 -9.21
CA GLY A 285 -9.50 -11.79 -10.35
C GLY A 285 -8.30 -10.84 -10.28
N LEU A 286 -8.40 -9.78 -9.46
CA LEU A 286 -7.46 -8.67 -9.45
C LEU A 286 -6.39 -8.84 -8.36
N THR A 287 -5.13 -8.73 -8.75
CA THR A 287 -3.99 -8.72 -7.84
C THR A 287 -3.13 -7.47 -8.08
N LEU A 288 -2.82 -6.72 -7.02
CA LEU A 288 -1.75 -5.72 -7.04
C LEU A 288 -0.40 -6.44 -7.06
N GLU A 289 0.27 -6.46 -8.20
CA GLU A 289 1.51 -7.24 -8.38
C GLU A 289 2.74 -6.46 -7.90
N GLN A 290 2.84 -5.18 -8.24
CA GLN A 290 4.04 -4.39 -7.96
C GLN A 290 3.74 -2.90 -7.81
N ILE A 291 4.57 -2.23 -7.02
CA ILE A 291 4.66 -0.78 -6.91
C ILE A 291 6.12 -0.37 -7.13
N ALA A 292 6.36 0.63 -7.97
CA ALA A 292 7.68 1.19 -8.16
C ALA A 292 7.78 2.60 -7.58
N TYR A 293 8.93 2.87 -7.00
CA TYR A 293 9.34 4.16 -6.46
C TYR A 293 10.55 4.64 -7.26
N PRO A 294 10.76 5.96 -7.38
CA PRO A 294 11.99 6.49 -7.96
C PRO A 294 13.18 6.26 -7.01
N ASP A 295 14.36 6.68 -7.44
CA ASP A 295 15.56 6.66 -6.61
C ASP A 295 15.39 7.54 -5.37
N ASP A 296 16.15 7.23 -4.30
CA ASP A 296 16.01 7.85 -2.98
C ASP A 296 16.09 9.39 -3.02
N ALA A 297 16.93 9.93 -3.90
CA ALA A 297 17.10 11.38 -4.07
C ALA A 297 15.85 12.09 -4.62
N GLU A 298 14.97 11.38 -5.31
CA GLU A 298 13.81 11.94 -6.01
C GLU A 298 12.49 11.76 -5.23
N LEU A 299 12.50 10.94 -4.17
CA LEU A 299 11.31 10.57 -3.41
C LEU A 299 10.52 11.77 -2.87
N ALA A 300 11.24 12.77 -2.33
CA ALA A 300 10.64 13.97 -1.74
C ALA A 300 9.95 14.83 -2.81
N ALA A 301 10.68 15.15 -3.89
CA ALA A 301 10.17 15.95 -5.00
C ALA A 301 8.96 15.25 -5.66
N ARG A 302 9.03 13.93 -5.86
CA ARG A 302 7.93 13.14 -6.41
C ARG A 302 6.69 13.18 -5.51
N ALA A 303 6.87 13.06 -4.20
CA ALA A 303 5.76 13.13 -3.26
C ALA A 303 5.09 14.51 -3.26
N GLU A 304 5.86 15.58 -3.33
CA GLU A 304 5.35 16.95 -3.44
C GLU A 304 4.57 17.17 -4.74
N ALA A 305 5.16 16.80 -5.88
CA ALA A 305 4.51 16.90 -7.19
C ALA A 305 3.19 16.10 -7.26
N THR A 306 3.10 14.94 -6.59
CA THR A 306 1.88 14.13 -6.56
C THR A 306 0.80 14.72 -5.62
N ARG A 307 1.20 15.42 -4.55
CA ARG A 307 0.26 16.12 -3.66
C ARG A 307 -0.31 17.39 -4.30
N ALA A 308 0.48 18.07 -5.13
CA ALA A 308 0.00 19.16 -5.97
C ALA A 308 -1.12 18.63 -6.89
N ARG A 309 -2.37 19.04 -6.65
CA ARG A 309 -3.53 18.51 -7.38
C ARG A 309 -3.36 18.77 -8.88
N ARG A 310 -3.61 17.74 -9.69
CA ARG A 310 -3.75 17.92 -11.14
C ARG A 310 -4.99 18.76 -11.44
N ALA A 311 -4.82 19.79 -12.27
CA ALA A 311 -5.95 20.51 -12.83
C ALA A 311 -6.79 19.57 -13.72
N PRO A 312 -8.10 19.80 -13.86
CA PRO A 312 -8.91 19.13 -14.88
C PRO A 312 -8.31 19.33 -16.27
N LEU A 313 -8.33 18.30 -17.13
CA LEU A 313 -7.94 18.46 -18.52
C LEU A 313 -8.93 19.39 -19.25
N PRO A 314 -8.46 20.27 -20.15
CA PRO A 314 -9.35 20.94 -21.09
C PRO A 314 -9.99 19.91 -22.04
N PRO A 315 -11.20 20.14 -22.55
CA PRO A 315 -11.88 19.20 -23.45
C PRO A 315 -11.03 18.89 -24.68
N GLY A 316 -10.77 17.61 -24.96
CA GLY A 316 -10.10 17.16 -26.18
C GLY A 316 -8.56 17.08 -26.15
N ALA A 317 -7.92 17.32 -25.01
CA ALA A 317 -6.47 17.14 -24.89
C ALA A 317 -6.06 15.66 -24.93
N ARG A 318 -5.27 15.26 -25.93
CA ARG A 318 -4.41 14.08 -25.90
C ARG A 318 -3.01 14.57 -25.52
N ALA A 319 -2.40 13.98 -24.50
CA ALA A 319 -0.97 14.19 -24.28
C ALA A 319 -0.23 13.05 -24.96
N ASP A 320 0.66 13.40 -25.89
CA ASP A 320 1.61 12.45 -26.46
C ASP A 320 2.50 11.93 -25.31
N VAL A 321 2.68 10.60 -25.29
CA VAL A 321 3.58 9.95 -24.35
C VAL A 321 4.99 10.24 -24.86
N GLU A 322 5.76 11.06 -24.14
CA GLU A 322 7.22 11.04 -24.29
C GLU A 322 7.70 9.67 -23.83
N ASP A 323 8.23 8.91 -24.78
CA ASP A 323 8.94 7.67 -24.56
C ASP A 323 10.26 7.99 -23.83
N PRO A 324 10.43 7.56 -22.56
CA PRO A 324 11.66 7.82 -21.82
C PRO A 324 12.88 7.07 -22.37
N ASP A 325 12.71 6.14 -23.31
CA ASP A 325 13.80 5.34 -23.91
C ASP A 325 14.17 5.73 -25.36
N ALA A 326 13.67 6.86 -25.89
CA ALA A 326 14.02 7.34 -27.25
C ALA A 326 15.42 7.99 -27.35
N GLY A 327 16.32 7.74 -26.40
CA GLY A 327 17.64 8.34 -26.33
C GLY A 327 18.71 7.40 -25.76
N ALA A 328 19.08 6.36 -26.51
CA ALA A 328 20.38 5.69 -26.47
C ALA A 328 20.69 5.03 -27.82
#